data_AF-A0A0V7ZW44-F1
#
_entry.id   AF-A0A0V7ZW44-F1
#
_cell.length_a   1.000
_cell.length_b   1.000
_cell.length_c   1.000
_cell.angle_alpha   90.00
_cell.angle_beta   90.00
_cell.angle_gamma   90.00
#
_symmetry.space_group_name_H-M   'P 1'
#
loop_
_entity.id
_entity.type
_entity.pdbx_description
1 polymer ?
#
loop_
_entity_poly.entity_id
_entity_poly.type
_entity_poly.pdbx_seq_one_letter_code
_entity_poly.pdbx_strand_id
1 'polypeptide(L)' 'MFTRKGQKGLKDTPYYYDEIKQQHAIYLTPTAWNDLKRRAKEKGISISEYVERWIRDTVR' A
#
# COMPACT_ATOMS: atom_id res chain seq x y z
N MET A 1 2.15 8.93 13.53
CA MET A 1 2.57 7.55 13.89
C MET A 1 1.29 6.75 14.08
N PHE A 2 0.95 5.85 13.16
CA PHE A 2 -0.30 5.09 13.22
C PHE A 2 -0.07 3.84 14.08
N THR A 3 -0.56 3.88 15.32
CA THR A 3 -0.53 2.77 16.27
C THR A 3 -1.93 2.20 16.42
N ARG A 4 -2.10 0.88 16.25
CA ARG A 4 -3.11 0.14 17.00
C ARG A 4 -2.78 -1.35 17.16
N LYS A 5 -3.06 -1.82 18.39
CA LYS A 5 -2.87 -3.17 18.96
C LYS A 5 -1.43 -3.62 19.19
N GLY A 6 -0.70 -2.95 20.09
CA GLY A 6 0.28 -3.60 20.98
C GLY A 6 1.43 -4.44 20.38
N GLN A 7 1.55 -4.52 19.06
CA GLN A 7 2.58 -5.26 18.36
C GLN A 7 3.43 -4.25 17.63
N LYS A 8 4.69 -4.17 18.05
CA LYS A 8 5.75 -3.53 17.28
C LYS A 8 5.72 -4.18 15.92
N GLY A 9 5.40 -3.41 14.88
CA GLY A 9 5.46 -3.91 13.51
C GLY A 9 6.85 -4.45 13.25
N LEU A 10 6.96 -5.76 13.10
CA LEU A 10 8.21 -6.44 12.82
C LEU A 10 8.64 -6.06 11.41
N LYS A 11 9.92 -5.71 11.27
CA LYS A 11 10.52 -5.45 9.96
C LYS A 11 10.33 -6.72 9.12
N ASP A 12 9.76 -6.58 7.92
CA ASP A 12 9.48 -7.66 6.96
C ASP A 12 8.18 -8.47 7.16
N THR A 13 7.33 -8.13 8.14
CA THR A 13 6.04 -8.83 8.30
C THR A 13 4.90 -8.02 7.67
N PRO A 14 4.09 -8.62 6.77
CA PRO A 14 2.95 -7.94 6.18
C PRO A 14 1.90 -7.59 7.25
N TYR A 15 1.44 -6.33 7.26
CA TYR A 15 0.55 -5.79 8.30
C TYR A 15 -0.93 -6.19 8.11
N TYR A 16 -1.32 -6.61 6.90
CA TYR A 16 -2.72 -6.84 6.53
C TYR A 16 -2.99 -8.15 5.77
N TYR A 17 -1.95 -8.84 5.30
CA TYR A 17 -2.06 -10.03 4.45
C TYR A 17 -1.01 -11.08 4.87
N ASP A 18 -1.20 -12.36 4.53
CA ASP A 18 -0.29 -13.45 4.91
C ASP A 18 1.04 -13.44 4.13
N GLU A 19 1.10 -12.73 2.99
CA GLU A 19 2.25 -12.77 2.08
C GLU A 19 3.23 -11.61 2.27
N ILE A 20 4.53 -11.92 2.33
CA ILE A 20 5.61 -10.93 2.40
C ILE A 20 5.64 -10.14 1.10
N LYS A 21 5.63 -8.80 1.19
CA LYS A 21 5.65 -7.92 0.02
C LYS A 21 6.97 -8.07 -0.73
N GLN A 22 6.93 -8.53 -1.97
CA GLN A 22 8.09 -8.53 -2.86
C GLN A 22 8.19 -7.21 -3.65
N GLN A 23 9.41 -6.78 -3.96
CA GLN A 23 9.63 -5.55 -4.73
C GLN A 23 9.29 -5.79 -6.21
N HIS A 24 8.29 -5.05 -6.70
CA HIS A 24 7.89 -5.05 -8.11
C HIS A 24 8.04 -3.64 -8.67
N ALA A 25 8.64 -3.51 -9.86
CA ALA A 25 8.76 -2.23 -10.56
C ALA A 25 7.59 -2.07 -11.53
N ILE A 26 6.92 -0.91 -11.47
CA ILE A 26 5.86 -0.53 -12.41
C ILE A 26 6.21 0.80 -13.07
N TYR A 27 6.03 0.89 -14.38
CA TYR A 27 6.21 2.11 -15.13
C TYR A 27 4.87 2.82 -15.28
N LEU A 28 4.82 4.09 -14.88
CA LEU A 28 3.61 4.91 -14.87
C LEU A 28 3.91 6.27 -15.48
N THR A 29 2.90 6.89 -16.08
CA THR A 29 3.00 8.30 -16.48
C THR A 29 3.08 9.20 -15.24
N PRO A 30 3.70 10.39 -15.33
CA PRO A 30 3.80 11.31 -14.20
C PRO A 30 2.43 11.71 -13.65
N THR A 31 1.42 11.85 -14.51
CA THR A 31 0.04 12.14 -14.11
C THR A 31 -0.54 11.02 -13.24
N ALA A 32 -0.41 9.76 -13.68
CA ALA A 32 -0.90 8.61 -12.94
C ALA A 32 -0.18 8.45 -11.59
N TRP A 33 1.13 8.67 -11.55
CA TRP A 33 1.92 8.60 -10.33
C TRP A 33 1.53 9.68 -9.31
N ASN A 34 1.32 10.91 -9.76
CA ASN A 34 0.88 12.00 -8.90
C ASN A 34 -0.53 11.77 -8.35
N ASP A 35 -1.43 11.21 -9.17
CA ASP A 35 -2.76 10.84 -8.71
C ASP A 35 -2.73 9.73 -7.65
N LEU A 36 -1.92 8.69 -7.86
CA LEU A 36 -1.67 7.62 -6.88
C LEU A 36 -1.15 8.17 -5.55
N LYS A 37 -0.15 9.06 -5.60
CA LYS A 37 0.39 9.75 -4.41
C LYS A 37 -0.69 10.51 -3.65
N ARG A 38 -1.52 11.27 -4.38
CA ARG A 38 -2.59 12.07 -3.80
C ARG A 38 -3.63 11.17 -3.11
N ARG A 39 -4.13 10.15 -3.79
CA ARG A 39 -5.14 9.23 -3.24
C ARG A 39 -4.63 8.42 -2.05
N ALA A 40 -3.38 7.97 -2.10
CA ALA A 40 -2.74 7.28 -0.98
C ALA A 40 -2.64 8.20 0.25
N LYS A 41 -2.25 9.48 0.04
CA LYS A 41 -2.20 10.50 1.09
C LYS A 41 -3.58 10.80 1.67
N GLU A 42 -4.62 10.94 0.84
CA GLU A 42 -6.01 11.16 1.28
C GLU A 42 -6.52 10.02 2.18
N LYS A 43 -6.09 8.78 1.91
CA LYS A 43 -6.45 7.60 2.72
C LYS A 43 -5.49 7.35 3.89
N GLY A 44 -4.42 8.12 4.03
CA GLY A 44 -3.42 7.94 5.09
C GLY A 44 -2.63 6.62 5.00
N ILE A 45 -2.53 6.03 3.80
CA ILE A 45 -1.84 4.76 3.56
C ILE A 45 -0.68 4.92 2.58
N SER A 46 0.22 3.94 2.54
CA SER A 46 1.31 3.90 1.55
C SER A 46 0.79 3.64 0.14
N ILE A 47 1.52 4.11 -0.88
CA ILE A 47 1.15 3.91 -2.29
C ILE A 47 1.04 2.41 -2.64
N SER A 48 1.97 1.58 -2.18
CA SER A 48 1.91 0.13 -2.40
C SER A 48 0.65 -0.50 -1.79
N GLU A 49 0.27 -0.06 -0.59
CA GLU A 49 -0.96 -0.51 0.08
C GLU A 49 -2.22 -0.04 -0.65
N TYR A 50 -2.19 1.19 -1.17
CA TYR A 50 -3.27 1.71 -2.01
C TYR A 50 -3.47 0.87 -3.27
N VAL A 51 -2.38 0.54 -3.97
CA VAL A 51 -2.41 -0.29 -5.19
C VAL A 51 -2.89 -1.71 -4.89
N GLU A 52 -2.38 -2.35 -3.83
CA GLU A 52 -2.83 -3.69 -3.44
C GLU A 52 -4.33 -3.75 -3.13
N ARG A 53 -4.84 -2.77 -2.36
CA ARG A 53 -6.28 -2.69 -2.06
C ARG A 53 -7.09 -2.46 -3.32
N TRP A 54 -6.65 -1.58 -4.20
CA TRP A 54 -7.35 -1.31 -5.46
C TRP A 54 -7.46 -2.56 -6.34
N ILE A 55 -6.36 -3.32 -6.49
CA ILE A 55 -6.36 -4.56 -7.27
C ILE A 55 -7.27 -5.62 -6.62
N ARG A 56 -7.16 -5.82 -5.30
CA ARG A 56 -7.98 -6.80 -4.58
C ARG A 56 -9.48 -6.45 -4.56
N ASP A 57 -9.83 -5.18 -4.61
CA ASP A 57 -11.21 -4.69 -4.69
C ASP A 57 -11.79 -4.82 -6.10
N THR A 58 -10.99 -4.50 -7.13
CA THR A 58 -11.43 -4.49 -8.54
C THR A 58 -11.58 -5.90 -9.13
N VAL A 59 -10.79 -6.88 -8.66
CA VAL A 59 -10.80 -8.27 -9.17
C VAL A 59 -11.87 -9.13 -8.48
N ARG A 60 -12.82 -8.51 -7.77
CA ARG A 60 -13.86 -9.21 -7.02
C ARG A 60 -15.22 -9.20 -7.70
#